data_AF-A0A848UZU6-F1
#
_entry.id   AF-A0A848UZU6-F1
#
_cell.length_a   1.000
_cell.length_b   1.000
_cell.length_c   1.000
_cell.angle_alpha   90.00
_cell.angle_beta   90.00
_cell.angle_gamma   90.00
#
_symmetry.space_group_name_H-M   'P 1'
#
loop_
_entity.id
_entity.type
_entity.pdbx_description
1 polymer ?
#
loop_
_entity_poly.entity_id
_entity_poly.type
_entity_poly.pdbx_seq_one_letter_code
_entity_poly.pdbx_strand_id
1 'polypeptide(L)'
;MRPAKPALLAGLKIGYDDNSMAQDVPIPDTDTQNQSGYGSTGTIFGNDRKAVYFVYGFFLVHMLAFGSAGFFMSYGSDAPAPAFNYLFSGFAISIYLIFYLVIFGLDDIGWLLINSALGVLGVLAQLDWILAAFGTGTSSYPWTAHIIPGIYYVLYTFLLRRMILHIFRVRDGTRKKTIVDGIYVAGSLLVYVPLLAF
;
A
#
# COMPACT_ATOMS: atom_id res chain seq x y z
N MET A 1 -12.94 -37.76 -75.34
CA MET A 1 -13.65 -38.24 -74.14
C MET A 1 -13.55 -37.20 -73.05
N ARG A 2 -14.65 -36.52 -72.73
CA ARG A 2 -14.85 -35.66 -71.55
C ARG A 2 -16.14 -36.14 -70.90
N PRO A 3 -16.18 -36.46 -69.60
CA PRO A 3 -17.39 -36.96 -68.96
C PRO A 3 -18.41 -35.82 -68.75
N ALA A 4 -19.67 -36.14 -68.99
CA ALA A 4 -20.82 -35.30 -68.71
C ALA A 4 -20.97 -35.09 -67.19
N LYS A 5 -21.32 -33.85 -66.79
CA LYS A 5 -21.74 -33.54 -65.42
C LYS A 5 -23.21 -33.93 -65.23
N PRO A 6 -23.57 -34.74 -64.22
CA PRO A 6 -24.97 -34.91 -63.86
C PRO A 6 -25.45 -33.68 -63.09
N ALA A 7 -26.58 -33.13 -63.55
CA ALA A 7 -27.44 -32.27 -62.77
C ALA A 7 -28.11 -33.11 -61.67
N LEU A 8 -28.08 -32.65 -60.43
CA LEU A 8 -29.07 -33.01 -59.41
C LEU A 8 -28.99 -32.05 -58.21
N LEU A 9 -30.18 -31.67 -57.77
CA LEU A 9 -30.55 -31.07 -56.48
C LEU A 9 -30.45 -29.55 -56.36
N ALA A 10 -31.38 -28.92 -57.06
CA ALA A 10 -32.21 -27.88 -56.46
C ALA A 10 -32.87 -28.38 -55.15
N GLY A 11 -32.99 -27.49 -54.17
CA GLY A 11 -33.95 -27.65 -53.07
C GLY A 11 -33.35 -27.63 -51.68
N LEU A 12 -32.82 -26.49 -51.24
CA LEU A 12 -32.92 -26.07 -49.84
C LEU A 12 -32.67 -24.55 -49.75
N LYS A 13 -33.73 -23.74 -49.93
CA LYS A 13 -33.72 -22.36 -49.42
C LYS A 13 -34.06 -22.46 -47.94
N ILE A 14 -33.04 -22.59 -47.10
CA ILE A 14 -33.18 -22.24 -45.68
C ILE A 14 -33.32 -20.72 -45.67
N GLY A 15 -34.53 -20.24 -45.43
CA GLY A 15 -34.77 -18.84 -45.09
C GLY A 15 -34.06 -18.56 -43.77
N TYR A 16 -32.89 -17.96 -43.84
CA TYR A 16 -32.27 -17.34 -42.69
C TYR A 16 -32.95 -15.98 -42.53
N ASP A 17 -33.85 -15.90 -41.55
CA ASP A 17 -34.55 -14.67 -41.20
C ASP A 17 -33.59 -13.80 -40.39
N ASP A 18 -32.88 -12.90 -41.07
CA ASP A 18 -31.79 -12.05 -40.54
C ASP A 18 -32.24 -11.03 -39.46
N ASN A 19 -33.50 -11.06 -39.01
CA ASN A 19 -34.09 -10.00 -38.18
C ASN A 19 -34.63 -10.43 -36.81
N SER A 20 -34.29 -11.61 -36.27
CA SER A 20 -34.89 -12.08 -35.00
C SER A 20 -33.94 -12.27 -33.81
N MET A 21 -32.66 -11.89 -33.88
CA MET A 21 -31.74 -12.01 -32.74
C MET A 21 -30.89 -10.77 -32.44
N ALA A 22 -31.39 -9.57 -32.73
CA ALA A 22 -30.99 -8.40 -31.94
C ALA A 22 -31.78 -8.41 -30.62
N GLN A 23 -31.59 -9.45 -29.80
CA GLN A 23 -31.80 -9.27 -28.37
C GLN A 23 -30.76 -8.22 -27.97
N ASP A 24 -31.24 -7.10 -27.42
CA ASP A 24 -30.46 -6.16 -26.64
C ASP A 24 -29.71 -6.95 -25.56
N VAL A 25 -28.56 -7.50 -25.92
CA VAL A 25 -27.54 -7.90 -24.96
C VAL A 25 -27.15 -6.57 -24.33
N PRO A 26 -27.45 -6.33 -23.04
CA PRO A 26 -27.02 -5.11 -22.40
C PRO A 26 -25.52 -5.06 -22.56
N ILE A 27 -25.02 -4.08 -23.33
CA ILE A 27 -23.59 -3.81 -23.39
C ILE A 27 -23.19 -3.57 -21.94
N PRO A 28 -22.33 -4.42 -21.34
CA PRO A 28 -21.91 -4.22 -19.97
C PRO A 28 -21.32 -2.83 -19.92
N ASP A 29 -21.93 -1.96 -19.12
CA ASP A 29 -21.56 -0.56 -19.02
C ASP A 29 -20.06 -0.50 -18.74
N THR A 30 -19.28 -0.02 -19.73
CA THR A 30 -17.81 -0.07 -19.72
C THR A 30 -17.19 0.71 -18.57
N ASP A 31 -18.01 1.47 -17.83
CA ASP A 31 -17.65 2.14 -16.58
C ASP A 31 -17.48 1.17 -15.39
N THR A 32 -18.03 -0.04 -15.44
CA THR A 32 -17.90 -1.03 -14.36
C THR A 32 -16.57 -1.80 -14.37
N GLN A 33 -15.86 -1.84 -15.51
CA GLN A 33 -14.53 -2.48 -15.59
C GLN A 33 -13.36 -1.52 -15.29
N ASN A 34 -13.62 -0.21 -15.17
CA ASN A 34 -12.58 0.79 -14.93
C ASN A 34 -12.26 1.00 -13.43
N GLN A 35 -12.76 0.13 -12.55
CA GLN A 35 -12.57 0.21 -11.09
C GLN A 35 -11.54 -0.78 -10.54
N SER A 36 -11.04 -1.72 -11.36
CA SER A 36 -10.03 -2.72 -10.96
C SER A 36 -8.62 -2.15 -10.74
N GLY A 37 -8.41 -0.85 -10.98
CA GLY A 37 -7.10 -0.20 -10.92
C GLY A 37 -6.72 0.39 -9.56
N TYR A 38 -7.60 0.32 -8.56
CA TYR A 38 -7.25 0.62 -7.17
C TYR A 38 -7.02 -0.72 -6.47
N GLY A 39 -5.76 -1.06 -6.18
CA GLY A 39 -5.40 -2.26 -5.41
C GLY A 39 -6.27 -2.46 -4.16
N SER A 40 -6.33 -3.71 -3.68
CA SER A 40 -7.33 -4.40 -2.80
C SER A 40 -8.16 -3.60 -1.77
N THR A 41 -7.77 -2.38 -1.43
CA THR A 41 -8.56 -1.38 -0.69
C THR A 41 -9.98 -1.20 -1.27
N GLY A 42 -10.12 -1.22 -2.61
CA GLY A 42 -11.42 -1.08 -3.29
C GLY A 42 -12.36 -2.28 -3.08
N THR A 43 -11.81 -3.46 -2.83
CA THR A 43 -12.60 -4.68 -2.60
C THR A 43 -13.21 -4.76 -1.20
N ILE A 44 -12.63 -4.09 -0.19
CA ILE A 44 -13.14 -4.16 1.20
C ILE A 44 -14.13 -3.05 1.52
N PHE A 45 -13.88 -1.82 1.05
CA PHE A 45 -14.70 -0.65 1.39
C PHE A 45 -15.67 -0.23 0.27
N GLY A 46 -15.68 -0.96 -0.86
CA GLY A 46 -16.45 -0.58 -2.04
C GLY A 46 -16.06 0.80 -2.58
N ASN A 47 -16.97 1.45 -3.30
CA ASN A 47 -16.76 2.81 -3.84
C ASN A 47 -16.97 3.92 -2.80
N ASP A 48 -17.12 3.61 -1.51
CA ASP A 48 -17.30 4.64 -0.48
C ASP A 48 -15.97 5.32 -0.14
N ARG A 49 -15.71 6.41 -0.85
CA ARG A 49 -14.55 7.27 -0.65
C ARG A 49 -14.43 7.82 0.77
N LYS A 50 -15.55 8.10 1.45
CA LYS A 50 -15.52 8.65 2.81
C LYS A 50 -14.99 7.59 3.78
N ALA A 51 -15.43 6.34 3.62
CA ALA A 51 -14.94 5.22 4.40
C ALA A 51 -13.43 5.01 4.20
N VAL A 52 -12.94 5.05 2.96
CA VAL A 52 -11.51 4.89 2.68
C VAL A 52 -10.66 5.99 3.33
N TYR A 53 -11.04 7.26 3.18
CA TYR A 53 -10.30 8.36 3.82
C TYR A 53 -10.37 8.31 5.35
N PHE A 54 -11.52 7.92 5.91
CA PHE A 54 -11.67 7.72 7.34
C PHE A 54 -10.71 6.64 7.85
N VAL A 55 -10.62 5.50 7.17
CA VAL A 55 -9.70 4.40 7.53
C VAL A 55 -8.26 4.89 7.48
N TYR A 56 -7.83 5.55 6.40
CA TYR A 56 -6.46 6.08 6.32
C TYR A 56 -6.17 7.09 7.44
N GLY A 57 -7.06 8.05 7.68
CA GLY A 57 -6.89 9.06 8.73
C GLY A 57 -6.87 8.45 10.12
N PHE A 58 -7.77 7.52 10.41
CA PHE A 58 -7.81 6.78 11.66
C PHE A 58 -6.51 6.03 11.90
N PHE A 59 -6.07 5.19 10.94
CA PHE A 59 -4.84 4.42 11.09
C PHE A 59 -3.60 5.30 11.21
N LEU A 60 -3.57 6.47 10.56
CA LEU A 60 -2.44 7.39 10.64
C LEU A 60 -2.33 8.01 12.02
N VAL A 61 -3.44 8.54 12.57
CA VAL A 61 -3.45 9.09 13.93
C VAL A 61 -3.19 8.00 14.97
N HIS A 62 -3.79 6.83 14.79
CA HIS A 62 -3.65 5.69 15.69
C HIS A 62 -2.20 5.17 15.70
N MET A 63 -1.58 4.96 14.54
CA MET A 63 -0.18 4.58 14.43
C MET A 63 0.76 5.61 15.02
N LEU A 64 0.48 6.90 14.82
CA LEU A 64 1.28 7.96 15.42
C LEU A 64 1.22 7.88 16.95
N ALA A 65 0.02 7.78 17.53
CA ALA A 65 -0.14 7.68 18.98
C ALA A 65 0.55 6.45 19.57
N PHE A 66 0.35 5.26 18.97
CA PHE A 66 0.96 4.02 19.44
C PHE A 66 2.47 3.95 19.17
N GLY A 67 2.93 4.48 18.04
CA GLY A 67 4.35 4.58 17.72
C GLY A 67 5.08 5.55 18.65
N SER A 68 4.48 6.70 18.96
CA SER A 68 4.98 7.62 19.98
C SER A 68 5.00 6.97 21.36
N ALA A 69 3.94 6.24 21.75
CA ALA A 69 3.93 5.49 23.01
C ALA A 69 5.06 4.45 23.04
N GLY A 70 5.25 3.68 21.96
CA GLY A 70 6.35 2.72 21.83
C GLY A 70 7.73 3.38 21.92
N PHE A 71 7.89 4.56 21.32
CA PHE A 71 9.11 5.38 21.44
C PHE A 71 9.38 5.77 22.90
N PHE A 72 8.40 6.34 23.61
CA PHE A 72 8.58 6.71 25.01
C PHE A 72 8.79 5.49 25.92
N MET A 73 8.20 4.35 25.61
CA MET A 73 8.48 3.09 26.32
C MET A 73 9.86 2.51 26.00
N SER A 74 10.54 2.96 24.93
CA SER A 74 11.90 2.55 24.59
C SER A 74 12.98 3.50 25.13
N TYR A 75 12.69 4.81 25.19
CA TYR A 75 13.69 5.84 25.51
C TYR A 75 13.37 6.68 26.74
N GLY A 76 12.17 6.56 27.31
CA GLY A 76 11.77 7.33 28.49
C GLY A 76 12.58 6.94 29.73
N SER A 77 12.82 7.90 30.62
CA SER A 77 13.49 7.66 31.91
C SER A 77 12.74 6.66 32.78
N ASP A 78 11.41 6.64 32.67
CA ASP A 78 10.50 5.72 33.36
C ASP A 78 10.01 4.59 32.45
N ALA A 79 10.83 4.20 31.45
CA ALA A 79 10.50 3.13 30.53
C ALA A 79 10.20 1.82 31.29
N PRO A 80 9.15 1.09 30.90
CA PRO A 80 8.86 -0.21 31.50
C PRO A 80 9.96 -1.21 31.17
N ALA A 81 9.93 -2.36 31.84
CA ALA A 81 10.85 -3.46 31.54
C ALA A 81 10.85 -3.78 30.03
N PRO A 82 12.02 -3.95 29.38
CA PRO A 82 12.10 -4.18 27.94
C PRO A 82 11.24 -5.35 27.44
N ALA A 83 11.14 -6.42 28.25
CA ALA A 83 10.29 -7.57 27.94
C ALA A 83 8.80 -7.20 27.80
N PHE A 84 8.29 -6.30 28.65
CA PHE A 84 6.91 -5.82 28.55
C PHE A 84 6.72 -5.01 27.27
N ASN A 85 7.66 -4.12 26.94
CA ASN A 85 7.59 -3.32 25.71
C ASN A 85 7.60 -4.21 24.46
N TYR A 86 8.50 -5.21 24.40
CA TYR A 86 8.53 -6.17 23.29
C TYR A 86 7.24 -6.96 23.15
N LEU A 87 6.63 -7.39 24.25
CA LEU A 87 5.38 -8.14 24.20
C LEU A 87 4.21 -7.24 23.77
N PHE A 88 4.05 -6.08 24.41
CA PHE A 88 2.95 -5.16 24.15
C PHE A 88 3.03 -4.55 22.75
N SER A 89 4.16 -3.91 22.42
CA SER A 89 4.37 -3.27 21.12
C SER A 89 4.49 -4.31 20.00
N GLY A 90 5.12 -5.47 20.26
CA GLY A 90 5.21 -6.55 19.28
C GLY A 90 3.85 -7.14 18.91
N PHE A 91 2.96 -7.30 19.90
CA PHE A 91 1.58 -7.70 19.66
C PHE A 91 0.81 -6.66 18.84
N ALA A 92 0.92 -5.38 19.18
CA ALA A 92 0.30 -4.30 18.42
C ALA A 92 0.81 -4.25 16.97
N ILE A 93 2.13 -4.37 16.76
CA ILE A 93 2.75 -4.44 15.43
C ILE A 93 2.17 -5.60 14.62
N SER A 94 2.01 -6.78 15.23
CA SER A 94 1.46 -7.96 14.56
C SER A 94 0.01 -7.74 14.12
N ILE A 95 -0.81 -7.10 14.97
CA ILE A 95 -2.17 -6.69 14.62
C ILE A 95 -2.16 -5.73 13.42
N TYR A 96 -1.26 -4.75 13.39
CA TYR A 96 -1.16 -3.84 12.26
C TYR A 96 -0.76 -4.53 10.96
N LEU A 97 0.17 -5.50 11.03
CA LEU A 97 0.55 -6.30 9.86
C LEU A 97 -0.64 -7.07 9.30
N ILE A 98 -1.50 -7.64 10.17
CA ILE A 98 -2.73 -8.32 9.76
C ILE A 98 -3.69 -7.32 9.10
N PHE A 99 -3.92 -6.16 9.70
CA PHE A 99 -4.76 -5.13 9.08
C PHE A 99 -4.21 -4.67 7.74
N TYR A 100 -2.90 -4.51 7.61
CA TYR A 100 -2.28 -4.08 6.36
C TYR A 100 -2.42 -5.15 5.28
N LEU A 101 -2.23 -6.42 5.65
CA LEU A 101 -2.46 -7.54 4.76
C LEU A 101 -3.92 -7.60 4.28
N VAL A 102 -4.87 -7.42 5.19
CA VAL A 102 -6.30 -7.44 4.86
C VAL A 102 -6.66 -6.24 3.99
N ILE A 103 -6.25 -5.03 4.36
CA ILE A 103 -6.66 -3.79 3.69
C ILE A 103 -5.96 -3.60 2.35
N PHE A 104 -4.64 -3.87 2.27
CA PHE A 104 -3.80 -3.55 1.11
C PHE A 104 -3.38 -4.78 0.30
N GLY A 105 -3.57 -6.00 0.81
CA GLY A 105 -3.24 -7.22 0.09
C GLY A 105 -1.75 -7.56 0.11
N LEU A 106 -1.42 -8.75 -0.41
CA LEU A 106 -0.05 -9.29 -0.40
C LEU A 106 0.90 -8.53 -1.33
N ASP A 107 0.42 -8.06 -2.48
CA ASP A 107 1.25 -7.41 -3.50
C ASP A 107 1.88 -6.09 -3.00
N ASP A 108 1.19 -5.40 -2.09
CA ASP A 108 1.68 -4.16 -1.49
C ASP A 108 2.69 -4.40 -0.36
N ILE A 109 2.73 -5.59 0.25
CA ILE A 109 3.71 -5.93 1.30
C ILE A 109 5.13 -6.03 0.72
N GLY A 110 5.27 -6.42 -0.55
CA GLY A 110 6.57 -6.36 -1.25
C GLY A 110 7.15 -4.94 -1.29
N TRP A 111 6.29 -3.93 -1.45
CA TRP A 111 6.70 -2.52 -1.38
C TRP A 111 6.99 -2.06 0.05
N LEU A 112 6.31 -2.64 1.04
CA LEU A 112 6.63 -2.39 2.45
C LEU A 112 8.07 -2.79 2.77
N LEU A 113 8.58 -3.88 2.21
CA LEU A 113 9.98 -4.30 2.34
C LEU A 113 10.97 -3.30 1.71
N ILE A 114 10.71 -2.81 0.50
CA ILE A 114 11.55 -1.79 -0.14
C ILE A 114 11.52 -0.49 0.68
N ASN A 115 10.34 -0.09 1.12
CA ASN A 115 10.17 1.08 1.98
C ASN A 115 10.82 0.87 3.35
N SER A 116 10.92 -0.38 3.83
CA SER A 116 11.61 -0.71 5.07
C SER A 116 13.12 -0.56 4.95
N ALA A 117 13.71 -0.91 3.80
CA ALA A 117 15.15 -0.74 3.58
C ALA A 117 15.55 0.75 3.57
N LEU A 118 14.79 1.59 2.86
CA LEU A 118 14.94 3.05 2.93
C LEU A 118 14.57 3.58 4.32
N GLY A 119 13.56 2.97 4.93
CA GLY A 119 13.07 3.26 6.26
C GLY A 119 14.14 3.07 7.32
N VAL A 120 15.00 2.06 7.25
CA VAL A 120 16.08 1.84 8.24
C VAL A 120 17.03 3.05 8.29
N LEU A 121 17.43 3.60 7.14
CA LEU A 121 18.28 4.80 7.11
C LEU A 121 17.52 6.02 7.66
N GLY A 122 16.26 6.20 7.26
CA GLY A 122 15.40 7.27 7.77
C GLY A 122 15.14 7.16 9.27
N VAL A 123 14.94 5.94 9.80
CA VAL A 123 14.75 5.63 11.21
C VAL A 123 15.97 6.07 11.99
N LEU A 124 17.17 5.66 11.58
CA LEU A 124 18.38 6.00 12.33
C LEU A 124 18.58 7.51 12.37
N ALA A 125 18.48 8.19 11.22
CA ALA A 125 18.62 9.64 11.15
C ALA A 125 17.54 10.38 11.96
N GLN A 126 16.29 9.95 11.86
CA GLN A 126 15.18 10.61 12.53
C GLN A 126 15.13 10.31 14.03
N LEU A 127 15.50 9.11 14.45
CA LEU A 127 15.66 8.79 15.86
C LEU A 127 16.80 9.60 16.47
N ASP A 128 17.93 9.72 15.78
CA ASP A 128 19.07 10.51 16.29
C ASP A 128 18.69 11.99 16.42
N TRP A 129 17.99 12.55 15.43
CA TRP A 129 17.46 13.91 15.51
C TRP A 129 16.46 14.11 16.66
N ILE A 130 15.51 13.19 16.85
CA ILE A 130 14.55 13.26 17.96
C ILE A 130 15.28 13.14 19.29
N LEU A 131 16.20 12.18 19.42
CA LEU A 131 16.97 11.93 20.65
C LEU A 131 17.92 13.09 20.98
N ALA A 132 18.48 13.75 19.96
CA ALA A 132 19.31 14.93 20.11
C ALA A 132 18.53 16.10 20.71
N ALA A 133 17.22 16.23 20.40
CA ALA A 133 16.35 17.18 21.06
C ALA A 133 16.19 16.92 22.57
N PHE A 134 16.47 15.70 23.04
CA PHE A 134 16.51 15.31 24.44
C PHE A 134 17.94 15.26 25.02
N GLY A 135 18.94 15.71 24.27
CA GLY A 135 20.35 15.70 24.70
C GLY A 135 20.98 14.30 24.71
N THR A 136 20.40 13.33 23.99
CA THR A 136 20.91 11.96 23.88
C THR A 136 21.15 11.60 22.40
N GLY A 137 21.73 10.44 22.13
CA GLY A 137 21.89 9.94 20.75
C GLY A 137 21.50 8.47 20.66
N THR A 138 21.30 7.98 19.44
CA THR A 138 21.01 6.56 19.18
C THR A 138 22.09 5.64 19.77
N SER A 139 23.36 6.05 19.71
CA SER A 139 24.50 5.34 20.30
C SER A 139 24.46 5.21 21.82
N SER A 140 23.61 5.98 22.51
CA SER A 140 23.44 5.92 23.96
C SER A 140 22.56 4.76 24.43
N TYR A 141 21.86 4.10 23.51
CA TYR A 141 20.93 3.02 23.79
C TYR A 141 21.39 1.71 23.14
N PRO A 142 21.02 0.54 23.71
CA PRO A 142 21.30 -0.73 23.05
C PRO A 142 20.54 -0.80 21.73
N TRP A 143 21.15 -1.44 20.73
CA TRP A 143 20.58 -1.50 19.38
C TRP A 143 19.14 -2.06 19.34
N THR A 144 18.81 -2.93 20.30
CA THR A 144 17.48 -3.55 20.44
C THR A 144 16.39 -2.53 20.79
N ALA A 145 16.72 -1.43 21.46
CA ALA A 145 15.77 -0.36 21.80
C ALA A 145 15.20 0.34 20.55
N HIS A 146 15.93 0.32 19.43
CA HIS A 146 15.49 0.92 18.16
C HIS A 146 14.55 0.02 17.34
N ILE A 147 14.39 -1.27 17.69
CA ILE A 147 13.59 -2.21 16.90
C ILE A 147 12.13 -1.78 16.83
N ILE A 148 11.50 -1.54 18.00
CA ILE A 148 10.08 -1.16 18.06
C ILE A 148 9.84 0.19 17.35
N PRO A 149 10.54 1.28 17.72
CA PRO A 149 10.38 2.56 17.04
C PRO A 149 10.63 2.46 15.53
N GLY A 150 11.64 1.68 15.12
CA GLY A 150 11.98 1.47 13.73
C GLY A 150 10.89 0.77 12.93
N ILE A 151 10.29 -0.29 13.50
CA ILE A 151 9.18 -0.98 12.83
C ILE A 151 7.97 -0.04 12.70
N TYR A 152 7.59 0.67 13.77
CA TYR A 152 6.48 1.63 13.71
C TYR A 152 6.69 2.69 12.63
N TYR A 153 7.92 3.20 12.51
CA TYR A 153 8.27 4.15 11.49
C TYR A 153 8.08 3.61 10.06
N VAL A 154 8.55 2.39 9.80
CA VAL A 154 8.37 1.72 8.50
C VAL A 154 6.88 1.55 8.19
N LEU A 155 6.10 1.10 9.16
CA LEU A 155 4.65 0.91 8.98
C LEU A 155 3.93 2.25 8.73
N TYR A 156 4.37 3.31 9.42
CA TYR A 156 3.80 4.65 9.28
C TYR A 156 4.12 5.27 7.92
N THR A 157 5.39 5.23 7.48
CA THR A 157 5.81 5.75 6.18
C THR A 157 5.18 4.99 5.02
N PHE A 158 5.00 3.67 5.16
CA PHE A 158 4.23 2.89 4.20
C PHE A 158 2.78 3.37 4.09
N LEU A 159 2.10 3.57 5.21
CA LEU A 159 0.72 4.06 5.23
C LEU A 159 0.61 5.44 4.59
N LEU A 160 1.55 6.33 4.91
CA LEU A 160 1.63 7.68 4.35
C LEU A 160 1.79 7.62 2.83
N ARG A 161 2.72 6.80 2.33
CA ARG A 161 2.91 6.58 0.88
C ARG A 161 1.63 6.10 0.22
N ARG A 162 0.94 5.11 0.80
CA ARG A 162 -0.30 4.56 0.25
C ARG A 162 -1.42 5.61 0.21
N MET A 163 -1.56 6.38 1.28
CA MET A 163 -2.51 7.49 1.34
C MET A 163 -2.23 8.52 0.24
N ILE A 164 -0.95 8.90 0.05
CA ILE A 164 -0.52 9.82 -1.02
C ILE A 164 -0.90 9.27 -2.39
N LEU A 165 -0.57 8.02 -2.69
CA LEU A 165 -0.93 7.37 -3.96
C LEU A 165 -2.45 7.37 -4.20
N HIS A 166 -3.22 7.14 -3.15
CA HIS A 166 -4.68 7.17 -3.21
C HIS A 166 -5.24 8.57 -3.48
N ILE A 167 -4.71 9.60 -2.81
CA ILE A 167 -5.08 11.01 -3.03
C ILE A 167 -4.80 11.43 -4.47
N PHE A 168 -3.63 11.07 -5.00
CA PHE A 168 -3.22 11.43 -6.37
C PHE A 168 -3.82 10.52 -7.45
N ARG A 169 -4.67 9.56 -7.07
CA ARG A 169 -5.36 8.64 -7.98
C ARG A 169 -4.42 7.92 -8.95
N VAL A 170 -3.21 7.60 -8.49
CA VAL A 170 -2.21 6.99 -9.34
C VAL A 170 -2.52 5.51 -9.48
N ARG A 171 -2.99 5.11 -10.68
CA ARG A 171 -3.32 3.71 -11.00
C ARG A 171 -2.08 2.84 -11.00
N ASP A 172 -2.18 1.64 -10.42
CA ASP A 172 -1.12 0.64 -10.45
C ASP A 172 -0.71 0.32 -11.90
N GLY A 173 0.60 0.17 -12.14
CA GLY A 173 1.17 -0.15 -13.46
C GLY A 173 1.35 1.01 -14.45
N THR A 174 1.06 2.26 -14.07
CA THR A 174 1.26 3.43 -14.96
C THR A 174 2.61 4.12 -14.75
N ARG A 175 3.17 4.75 -15.80
CA ARG A 175 4.39 5.60 -15.72
C ARG A 175 4.31 6.69 -14.64
N LYS A 176 3.09 7.11 -14.28
CA LYS A 176 2.81 8.06 -13.20
C LYS A 176 3.17 7.50 -11.82
N LYS A 177 3.01 6.20 -11.58
CA LYS A 177 3.42 5.53 -10.33
C LYS A 177 4.93 5.59 -10.15
N THR A 178 5.70 5.30 -11.21
CA THR A 178 7.17 5.36 -11.16
C THR A 178 7.69 6.77 -10.86
N ILE A 179 7.00 7.81 -11.34
CA ILE A 179 7.37 9.21 -11.05
C ILE A 179 7.05 9.56 -9.60
N VAL A 180 5.87 9.20 -9.09
CA VAL A 180 5.52 9.47 -7.68
C VAL A 180 6.39 8.67 -6.72
N ASP A 181 6.65 7.40 -7.02
CA ASP A 181 7.61 6.57 -6.27
C ASP A 181 9.01 7.18 -6.33
N GLY A 182 9.45 7.66 -7.50
CA GLY A 182 10.73 8.34 -7.67
C GLY A 182 10.82 9.66 -6.89
N ILE A 183 9.77 10.48 -6.88
CA ILE A 183 9.70 11.73 -6.11
C ILE A 183 9.70 11.43 -4.61
N TYR A 184 8.97 10.41 -4.17
CA TYR A 184 8.94 10.01 -2.77
C TYR A 184 10.32 9.52 -2.31
N VAL A 185 10.99 8.67 -3.10
CA VAL A 185 12.35 8.18 -2.81
C VAL A 185 13.36 9.32 -2.85
N ALA A 186 13.33 10.15 -3.89
CA ALA A 186 14.24 11.29 -4.03
C ALA A 186 14.05 12.32 -2.92
N GLY A 187 12.79 12.64 -2.57
CA GLY A 187 12.45 13.52 -1.46
C GLY A 187 12.89 12.94 -0.11
N SER A 188 12.66 11.64 0.12
CA SER A 188 13.13 10.96 1.32
C SER A 188 14.64 10.99 1.44
N LEU A 189 15.37 10.72 0.35
CA LEU A 189 16.84 10.80 0.33
C LEU A 189 17.34 12.24 0.55
N LEU A 190 16.68 13.24 -0.04
CA LEU A 190 17.00 14.66 0.17
C LEU A 190 16.82 15.11 1.61
N VAL A 191 15.91 14.48 2.36
CA VAL A 191 15.70 14.77 3.78
C VAL A 191 16.66 13.95 4.65
N TYR A 192 16.80 12.65 4.40
CA TYR A 192 17.59 11.76 5.26
C TYR A 192 19.10 11.92 5.10
N VAL A 193 19.61 12.17 3.89
CA VAL A 193 21.06 12.30 3.66
C VAL A 193 21.65 13.51 4.40
N PRO A 194 21.05 14.72 4.37
CA PRO A 194 21.53 15.83 5.18
C PRO A 194 21.36 15.58 6.67
N LEU A 195 20.25 14.97 7.11
CA LEU A 195 20.01 14.69 8.52
C LEU A 195 21.02 13.70 9.11
N LEU A 196 21.52 12.76 8.30
CA LEU A 196 22.52 11.77 8.71
C LEU A 196 23.95 12.36 8.77
N ALA A 197 24.15 13.56 8.23
CA ALA A 197 25.44 14.27 8.24
C ALA A 197 25.62 15.21 9.45
N PHE A 198 24.61 15.31 10.32
CA PHE A 198 24.64 16.02 11.61
C PHE A 198 24.64 15.02 12.76
#